data_AF-A0A847EV51-F1
#
_entry.id   AF-A0A847EV51-F1
#
_cell.length_a   1.000
_cell.length_b   1.000
_cell.length_c   1.000
_cell.angle_alpha   90.00
_cell.angle_beta   90.00
_cell.angle_gamma   90.00
#
_symmetry.space_group_name_H-M   'P 1'
#
loop_
_entity.id
_entity.type
_entity.pdbx_description
1 polymer ?
#
loop_
_entity_poly.entity_id
_entity_poly.type
_entity_poly.pdbx_seq_one_letter_code
_entity_poly.pdbx_strand_id
1 'polypeptide(L)'
;MIHTLHTKDLKKVTRFLISFYLIGAIGMALPWTSAVFRFLTPFSLLMCFGLLAFFHDGKPAIRSWVFYLLVMVVGYAAEVVGVATGVVFGAYEYGQGLGVKVLDVPLMLGPNWLFMVYASSMVADSLLSKVDGIPVKGWHPFLRILLGSLVMVAYDLIVEQVAPKLDLWAFEAEAVPLQNYLAWFVLAVLFHTLFRL
;
A
#
# COMPACT_ATOMS: atom_id res chain seq x y z
N MET A 1 13.99 -18.64 -18.54
CA MET A 1 13.00 -18.81 -19.61
C MET A 1 12.06 -17.63 -19.50
N ILE A 2 12.10 -16.76 -20.49
CA ILE A 2 11.62 -15.37 -20.46
C ILE A 2 10.10 -15.40 -20.69
N HIS A 3 9.30 -15.01 -19.70
CA HIS A 3 7.93 -14.58 -19.97
C HIS A 3 7.96 -13.08 -20.22
N THR A 4 8.42 -12.67 -21.41
CA THR A 4 8.20 -11.32 -21.92
C THR A 4 6.71 -11.23 -22.20
N LEU A 5 5.96 -10.76 -21.21
CA LEU A 5 4.54 -10.51 -21.38
C LEU A 5 4.39 -9.43 -22.43
N HIS A 6 3.65 -9.77 -23.48
CA HIS A 6 3.43 -8.85 -24.58
C HIS A 6 2.63 -7.65 -24.04
N THR A 7 2.83 -6.44 -24.57
CA THR A 7 2.08 -5.23 -24.13
C THR A 7 0.56 -5.41 -24.15
N LYS A 8 0.06 -6.37 -24.95
CA LYS A 8 -1.34 -6.82 -24.98
C LYS A 8 -1.81 -7.49 -23.67
N ASP A 9 -0.93 -8.19 -22.97
CA ASP A 9 -1.27 -8.90 -21.73
C ASP A 9 -1.34 -7.94 -20.54
N LEU A 10 -0.48 -6.92 -20.49
CA LEU A 10 -0.61 -5.82 -19.51
C LEU A 10 -1.94 -5.09 -19.66
N LYS A 11 -2.36 -4.73 -20.88
CA LYS A 11 -3.67 -4.08 -21.12
C LYS A 11 -4.86 -4.96 -20.72
N LYS A 12 -4.73 -6.29 -20.80
CA LYS A 12 -5.78 -7.22 -20.31
C LYS A 12 -5.82 -7.21 -18.78
N VAL A 13 -4.67 -7.29 -18.12
CA VAL A 13 -4.56 -7.26 -16.65
C VAL A 13 -5.08 -5.94 -16.10
N THR A 14 -4.72 -4.80 -16.71
CA THR A 14 -5.25 -3.49 -16.31
C THR A 14 -6.77 -3.44 -16.43
N ARG A 15 -7.35 -3.92 -17.55
CA ARG A 15 -8.81 -3.98 -17.70
C ARG A 15 -9.45 -4.89 -16.66
N PHE A 16 -8.86 -6.05 -16.41
CA PHE A 16 -9.33 -6.96 -15.37
C PHE A 16 -9.33 -6.28 -14.00
N LEU A 17 -8.24 -5.61 -13.61
CA LEU A 17 -8.15 -4.90 -12.33
C LEU A 17 -9.18 -3.78 -12.22
N ILE A 18 -9.35 -2.97 -13.27
CA ILE A 18 -10.38 -1.92 -13.30
C ILE A 18 -11.77 -2.53 -13.10
N SER A 19 -12.13 -3.56 -13.85
CA SER A 19 -13.41 -4.24 -13.69
C SER A 19 -13.57 -4.87 -12.31
N PHE A 20 -12.53 -5.52 -11.80
CA PHE A 20 -12.51 -6.16 -10.48
C PHE A 20 -12.77 -5.14 -9.37
N TYR A 21 -12.08 -4.00 -9.37
CA TYR A 21 -12.29 -2.95 -8.37
C TYR A 21 -13.62 -2.23 -8.52
N LEU A 22 -14.12 -2.03 -9.75
CA LEU A 22 -15.45 -1.46 -9.98
C LEU A 22 -16.56 -2.37 -9.43
N ILE A 23 -16.48 -3.67 -9.72
CA ILE A 23 -17.41 -4.67 -9.18
C ILE A 23 -17.30 -4.71 -7.65
N GLY A 24 -16.08 -4.67 -7.12
CA GLY A 24 -15.81 -4.58 -5.69
C GLY A 24 -16.49 -3.37 -5.04
N ALA A 25 -16.30 -2.18 -5.62
CA ALA A 25 -16.86 -0.94 -5.10
C ALA A 25 -18.40 -0.94 -5.14
N ILE A 26 -19.00 -1.38 -6.26
CA ILE A 26 -20.47 -1.51 -6.38
C ILE A 26 -20.98 -2.54 -5.36
N GLY A 27 -20.30 -3.67 -5.23
CA GLY A 27 -20.64 -4.73 -4.28
C GLY A 27 -20.56 -4.30 -2.83
N MET A 28 -19.62 -3.42 -2.47
CA MET A 28 -19.52 -2.81 -1.15
C MET A 28 -20.60 -1.74 -0.90
N ALA A 29 -21.00 -1.00 -1.94
CA ALA A 29 -22.02 0.06 -1.83
C ALA A 29 -23.44 -0.48 -1.63
N LEU A 30 -23.74 -1.69 -2.12
CA LEU A 30 -25.07 -2.30 -1.99
C LEU A 30 -25.22 -3.03 -0.64
N PRO A 31 -26.25 -2.71 0.19
CA PRO A 31 -26.38 -3.27 1.54
C PRO A 31 -26.40 -4.81 1.57
N TRP A 32 -27.08 -5.46 0.63
CA TRP A 32 -27.27 -6.91 0.58
C TRP A 32 -26.04 -7.70 0.08
N THR A 33 -25.05 -7.05 -0.54
CA THR A 33 -23.78 -7.68 -0.94
C THR A 33 -22.59 -7.23 -0.11
N SER A 34 -22.71 -6.11 0.62
CA SER A 34 -21.63 -5.46 1.36
C SER A 34 -20.85 -6.42 2.27
N ALA A 35 -21.53 -7.31 3.00
CA ALA A 35 -20.90 -8.27 3.90
C ALA A 35 -19.95 -9.24 3.16
N VAL A 36 -20.36 -9.76 2.00
CA VAL A 36 -19.54 -10.66 1.18
C VAL A 36 -18.32 -9.92 0.65
N PHE A 37 -18.50 -8.70 0.14
CA PHE A 37 -17.39 -7.93 -0.42
C PHE A 37 -16.39 -7.46 0.65
N ARG A 38 -16.86 -7.14 1.87
CA ARG A 38 -15.97 -6.88 3.02
C ARG A 38 -15.12 -8.09 3.37
N PHE A 39 -15.73 -9.29 3.41
CA PHE A 39 -14.99 -10.54 3.63
C PHE A 39 -13.95 -10.83 2.54
N LEU A 40 -14.20 -10.39 1.30
CA LEU A 40 -13.29 -10.56 0.18
C LEU A 40 -12.09 -9.58 0.18
N THR A 41 -12.11 -8.53 1.00
CA THR A 41 -11.05 -7.51 1.08
C THR A 41 -9.64 -8.08 1.31
N PRO A 42 -9.38 -8.95 2.30
CA PRO A 42 -8.04 -9.52 2.47
C PRO A 42 -7.61 -10.36 1.26
N PHE A 43 -8.53 -11.04 0.58
CA PHE A 43 -8.22 -11.83 -0.61
C PHE A 43 -7.90 -10.95 -1.81
N SER A 44 -8.52 -9.78 -1.93
CA SER A 44 -8.18 -8.81 -2.99
C SER A 44 -6.77 -8.25 -2.79
N LEU A 45 -6.37 -7.95 -1.55
CA LEU A 45 -5.01 -7.53 -1.22
C LEU A 45 -3.99 -8.63 -1.54
N LEU A 46 -4.28 -9.89 -1.19
CA LEU A 46 -3.43 -11.03 -1.55
C LEU A 46 -3.33 -11.22 -3.07
N MET A 47 -4.43 -11.05 -3.80
CA MET A 47 -4.43 -11.11 -5.26
C MET A 47 -3.53 -10.01 -5.85
N CYS A 48 -3.62 -8.77 -5.35
CA CYS A 48 -2.78 -7.67 -5.79
C CYS A 48 -1.30 -7.91 -5.49
N PHE A 49 -0.99 -8.43 -4.30
CA PHE A 49 0.36 -8.82 -3.93
C PHE A 49 0.89 -9.95 -4.83
N GLY A 50 0.07 -10.97 -5.08
CA GLY A 50 0.40 -12.09 -5.97
C GLY A 50 0.61 -11.66 -7.41
N LEU A 51 -0.20 -10.75 -7.93
CA LEU A 51 0.01 -10.14 -9.25
C LEU A 51 1.30 -9.35 -9.28
N LEU A 52 1.57 -8.53 -8.27
CA LEU A 52 2.83 -7.77 -8.21
C LEU A 52 4.04 -8.71 -8.21
N ALA A 53 4.02 -9.78 -7.41
CA ALA A 53 5.07 -10.78 -7.38
C ALA A 53 5.22 -11.54 -8.71
N PHE A 54 4.10 -11.84 -9.39
CA PHE A 54 4.10 -12.55 -10.66
C PHE A 54 4.64 -11.70 -11.83
N PHE A 55 4.30 -10.41 -11.85
CA PHE A 55 4.74 -9.45 -12.87
C PHE A 55 6.06 -8.76 -12.55
N HIS A 56 6.66 -9.03 -11.38
CA HIS A 56 7.98 -8.51 -11.04
C HIS A 56 9.04 -9.19 -11.91
N ASP A 57 9.50 -8.47 -12.94
CA ASP A 57 10.50 -8.96 -13.87
C ASP A 57 11.88 -9.06 -13.20
N GLY A 58 12.34 -10.30 -12.98
CA GLY A 58 13.70 -10.61 -12.52
C GLY A 58 13.72 -11.65 -11.40
N LYS A 59 14.79 -12.45 -11.33
CA LYS A 59 15.07 -13.22 -10.10
C LYS A 59 15.49 -12.19 -9.04
N PRO A 60 14.71 -11.98 -7.96
CA PRO A 60 15.08 -11.00 -6.96
C PRO A 60 16.44 -11.40 -6.41
N ALA A 61 17.39 -10.47 -6.37
CA ALA A 61 18.64 -10.70 -5.67
C ALA A 61 18.31 -10.97 -4.19
N ILE A 62 19.19 -11.67 -3.46
CA ILE A 62 19.01 -11.91 -2.02
C ILE A 62 18.74 -10.59 -1.26
N ARG A 63 19.36 -9.49 -1.72
CA ARG A 63 19.13 -8.13 -1.22
C ARG A 63 17.66 -7.68 -1.32
N SER A 64 16.98 -8.01 -2.42
CA SER A 64 15.56 -7.69 -2.62
C SER A 64 14.67 -8.44 -1.63
N TRP A 65 14.94 -9.73 -1.40
CA TRP A 65 14.20 -10.51 -0.40
C TRP A 65 14.39 -9.98 1.01
N VAL A 66 15.62 -9.59 1.36
CA VAL A 66 15.92 -8.94 2.65
C VAL A 66 15.15 -7.63 2.77
N PHE A 67 15.11 -6.81 1.72
CA PHE A 67 14.33 -5.57 1.70
C PHE A 67 12.82 -5.83 1.86
N TYR A 68 12.25 -6.82 1.15
CA TYR A 68 10.84 -7.16 1.26
C TYR A 68 10.47 -7.55 2.69
N LEU A 69 11.25 -8.46 3.28
CA LEU A 69 11.04 -8.90 4.65
C LEU A 69 11.20 -7.75 5.63
N LEU A 70 12.20 -6.88 5.43
CA LEU A 70 12.42 -5.70 6.27
C LEU A 70 11.22 -4.77 6.25
N VAL A 71 10.71 -4.39 5.08
CA VAL A 71 9.54 -3.50 4.99
C VAL A 71 8.31 -4.13 5.63
N MET A 72 8.06 -5.41 5.37
CA MET A 72 6.92 -6.12 5.96
C MET A 72 7.01 -6.19 7.49
N VAL A 73 8.17 -6.53 8.04
CA VAL A 73 8.38 -6.67 9.48
C VAL A 73 8.39 -5.33 10.18
N VAL A 74 9.13 -4.34 9.66
CA VAL A 74 9.24 -3.00 10.28
C VAL A 74 7.91 -2.26 10.17
N GLY A 75 7.23 -2.33 9.02
CA GLY A 75 5.90 -1.76 8.84
C GLY A 75 4.90 -2.38 9.81
N TYR A 76 4.83 -3.71 9.88
CA TYR A 76 3.95 -4.39 10.83
C TYR A 76 4.29 -4.09 12.29
N ALA A 77 5.58 -4.02 12.65
CA ALA A 77 5.99 -3.65 13.99
C ALA A 77 5.60 -2.21 14.34
N ALA A 78 5.67 -1.28 13.39
CA ALA A 78 5.20 0.09 13.58
C ALA A 78 3.70 0.12 13.89
N GLU A 79 2.89 -0.68 13.19
CA GLU A 79 1.46 -0.83 13.49
C GLU A 79 1.22 -1.41 14.88
N VAL A 80 1.94 -2.46 15.26
CA VAL A 80 1.80 -3.08 16.60
C VAL A 80 2.14 -2.08 17.70
N VAL A 81 3.23 -1.33 17.55
CA VAL A 81 3.59 -0.27 18.49
C VAL A 81 2.56 0.86 18.46
N GLY A 82 2.04 1.20 17.28
CA GLY A 82 1.01 2.20 17.08
C GLY A 82 -0.27 1.88 17.83
N VAL A 83 -0.84 0.69 17.62
CA VAL A 83 -2.05 0.22 18.32
C VAL A 83 -1.81 0.07 19.82
N ALA A 84 -0.68 -0.51 20.22
CA ALA A 84 -0.42 -0.77 21.64
C ALA A 84 -0.18 0.50 22.47
N THR A 85 0.37 1.56 21.86
CA THR A 85 0.79 2.77 22.60
C THR A 85 -0.02 4.02 22.27
N GLY A 86 -0.63 4.08 21.09
CA GLY A 86 -1.24 5.29 20.54
C GLY A 86 -0.26 6.41 20.17
N VAL A 87 1.05 6.24 20.41
CA VAL A 87 2.06 7.30 20.27
C VAL A 87 2.49 7.52 18.81
N VAL A 88 2.48 6.46 17.99
CA VAL A 88 2.97 6.53 16.61
C VAL A 88 1.95 7.23 15.71
N PHE A 89 0.72 6.69 15.65
CA PHE A 89 -0.32 7.16 14.72
C PHE A 89 -1.44 7.93 15.43
N GLY A 90 -1.69 7.65 16.70
CA GLY A 90 -2.87 8.08 17.45
C GLY A 90 -3.48 6.87 18.14
N ALA A 91 -4.46 7.09 19.02
CA ALA A 91 -5.25 5.98 19.52
C ALA A 91 -6.26 5.54 18.44
N TYR A 92 -6.10 4.30 17.96
CA TYR A 92 -6.96 3.68 16.96
C TYR A 92 -7.02 2.18 17.18
N GLU A 93 -8.08 1.56 16.67
CA GLU A 93 -8.28 0.11 16.70
C GLU A 93 -8.57 -0.42 15.31
N TYR A 94 -8.07 -1.62 15.01
CA TYR A 94 -8.43 -2.33 13.78
C TYR A 94 -9.81 -2.99 13.92
N GLY A 95 -10.59 -2.99 12.85
CA GLY A 95 -11.82 -3.78 12.70
C GLY A 95 -11.52 -5.22 12.26
N GLN A 96 -12.54 -5.98 11.85
CA GLN A 96 -12.38 -7.37 11.39
C GLN A 96 -12.18 -7.47 9.86
N GLY A 97 -12.28 -6.35 9.12
CA GLY A 97 -12.28 -6.31 7.67
C GLY A 97 -10.97 -6.70 6.97
N LEU A 98 -9.84 -6.77 7.70
CA LEU A 98 -8.52 -7.07 7.13
C LEU A 98 -8.02 -8.50 7.41
N GLY A 99 -8.90 -9.35 7.96
CA GLY A 99 -8.59 -10.76 8.24
C GLY A 99 -7.98 -11.00 9.62
N VAL A 100 -7.14 -12.02 9.73
CA VAL A 100 -6.63 -12.51 11.03
C VAL A 100 -5.69 -11.50 11.66
N LYS A 101 -5.95 -11.18 12.94
CA LYS A 101 -5.12 -10.32 13.77
C LYS A 101 -4.14 -11.11 14.61
N VAL A 102 -2.96 -10.53 14.80
CA VAL A 102 -1.96 -10.95 15.78
C VAL A 102 -1.54 -9.67 16.52
N LEU A 103 -1.48 -9.71 17.86
CA LEU A 103 -1.21 -8.52 18.67
C LEU A 103 -2.15 -7.34 18.30
N ASP A 104 -3.43 -7.64 18.09
CA ASP A 104 -4.48 -6.69 17.68
C ASP A 104 -4.30 -6.01 16.31
N VAL A 105 -3.25 -6.38 15.57
CA VAL A 105 -2.96 -5.87 14.21
C VAL A 105 -3.19 -6.97 13.16
N PRO A 106 -3.96 -6.71 12.08
CA PRO A 106 -4.15 -7.67 11.00
C PRO A 106 -2.83 -8.03 10.32
N LEU A 107 -2.54 -9.31 10.14
CA LEU A 107 -1.29 -9.79 9.51
C LEU A 107 -1.09 -9.24 8.09
N MET A 108 -2.18 -8.86 7.43
CA MET A 108 -2.17 -8.26 6.10
C MET A 108 -1.41 -6.93 6.03
N LEU A 109 -1.26 -6.21 7.14
CA LEU A 109 -0.60 -4.91 7.15
C LEU A 109 0.87 -4.99 6.73
N GLY A 110 1.57 -6.08 7.07
CA GLY A 110 2.96 -6.28 6.63
C GLY A 110 3.10 -6.28 5.10
N PRO A 111 2.44 -7.20 4.37
CA PRO A 111 2.38 -7.17 2.92
C PRO A 111 1.85 -5.85 2.35
N ASN A 112 0.87 -5.21 3.01
CA ASN A 112 0.29 -3.95 2.56
C ASN A 112 1.32 -2.80 2.54
N TRP A 113 2.17 -2.68 3.57
CA TRP A 113 3.26 -1.71 3.59
C TRP A 113 4.20 -1.90 2.38
N LEU A 114 4.58 -3.14 2.08
CA LEU A 114 5.43 -3.44 0.92
C LEU A 114 4.73 -3.10 -0.40
N PHE A 115 3.46 -3.48 -0.54
CA PHE A 115 2.67 -3.16 -1.73
C PHE A 115 2.57 -1.65 -1.94
N MET A 116 2.31 -0.88 -0.88
CA MET A 116 2.19 0.58 -0.96
C MET A 116 3.50 1.24 -1.39
N VAL A 117 4.65 0.82 -0.84
CA VAL A 117 5.97 1.33 -1.25
C VAL A 117 6.22 1.06 -2.73
N TYR A 118 5.92 -0.15 -3.22
CA TYR A 118 6.06 -0.48 -4.63
C TYR A 118 5.13 0.37 -5.52
N ALA A 119 3.83 0.39 -5.21
CA ALA A 119 2.82 1.05 -6.02
C ALA A 119 3.08 2.57 -6.10
N SER A 120 3.32 3.21 -4.97
CA SER A 120 3.62 4.64 -4.91
C SER A 120 4.94 5.00 -5.59
N SER A 121 5.97 4.16 -5.46
CA SER A 121 7.23 4.33 -6.18
C SER A 121 7.04 4.24 -7.70
N MET A 122 6.22 3.31 -8.19
CA MET A 122 5.91 3.21 -9.62
C MET A 122 5.09 4.39 -10.14
N VAL A 123 4.13 4.90 -9.35
CA VAL A 123 3.38 6.12 -9.66
C VAL A 123 4.33 7.31 -9.75
N ALA A 124 5.23 7.48 -8.77
CA ALA A 124 6.23 8.53 -8.78
C ALA A 124 7.13 8.46 -10.02
N ASP A 125 7.57 7.26 -10.40
CA ASP A 125 8.38 7.02 -11.58
C ASP A 125 7.66 7.40 -12.88
N SER A 126 6.38 7.01 -12.99
CA SER A 126 5.53 7.31 -14.14
C SER A 126 5.28 8.82 -14.27
N LEU A 127 4.97 9.50 -13.17
CA LEU A 127 4.75 10.95 -13.14
C LEU A 127 6.00 11.72 -13.57
N LEU A 128 7.17 11.33 -13.07
CA LEU A 128 8.44 11.99 -13.40
C LEU A 128 8.96 11.62 -14.81
N SER A 129 8.67 10.42 -15.30
CA SER A 129 9.08 10.00 -16.67
C SER A 129 8.36 10.74 -17.79
N LYS A 130 7.17 11.30 -17.52
CA LYS A 130 6.38 12.06 -18.50
C LYS A 130 6.79 13.53 -18.60
N VAL A 131 7.66 13.99 -17.71
CA VAL A 131 8.20 15.35 -17.75
C VAL A 131 9.43 15.34 -18.65
N ASP A 132 9.19 15.33 -19.96
CA ASP A 132 10.23 15.45 -20.98
C ASP A 132 11.05 16.74 -20.73
N GLY A 133 12.36 16.60 -20.54
CA GLY A 133 13.29 17.73 -20.58
C GLY A 133 13.91 18.20 -19.25
N ILE A 134 13.76 17.49 -18.12
CA ILE A 134 14.52 17.83 -16.90
C ILE A 134 15.79 16.94 -16.77
N PRO A 135 17.00 17.45 -17.09
CA PRO A 135 18.24 16.69 -16.96
C PRO A 135 18.71 16.72 -15.50
N VAL A 136 18.03 15.99 -14.61
CA VAL A 136 18.37 16.00 -13.17
C VAL A 136 19.15 14.76 -12.77
N LYS A 137 20.36 14.61 -13.33
CA LYS A 137 21.23 13.44 -13.08
C LYS A 137 21.54 13.18 -11.59
N GLY A 138 21.31 14.15 -10.68
CA GLY A 138 21.56 14.03 -9.24
C GLY A 138 20.34 14.04 -8.30
N TRP A 139 19.29 14.83 -8.58
CA TRP A 139 18.11 14.94 -7.68
C TRP A 139 17.01 13.93 -7.99
N HIS A 140 17.13 13.22 -9.10
CA HIS A 140 16.12 12.27 -9.55
C HIS A 140 15.78 11.18 -8.51
N PRO A 141 16.72 10.63 -7.72
CA PRO A 141 16.39 9.72 -6.62
C PRO A 141 15.63 10.42 -5.48
N PHE A 142 16.07 11.60 -5.06
CA PHE A 142 15.43 12.36 -3.97
C PHE A 142 13.99 12.77 -4.31
N LEU A 143 13.75 13.27 -5.52
CA LEU A 143 12.41 13.63 -5.98
C LEU A 143 11.49 12.41 -6.09
N ARG A 144 12.03 11.26 -6.51
CA ARG A 144 11.29 9.99 -6.56
C ARG A 144 10.90 9.49 -5.18
N ILE A 145 11.81 9.60 -4.20
CA ILE A 145 11.54 9.26 -2.80
C ILE A 145 10.45 10.18 -2.25
N LEU A 146 10.64 11.50 -2.39
CA LEU A 146 9.68 12.48 -1.88
C LEU A 146 8.30 12.29 -2.51
N LEU A 147 8.22 12.14 -3.84
CA LEU A 147 6.96 11.97 -4.54
C LEU A 147 6.29 10.64 -4.18
N GLY A 148 7.05 9.55 -4.07
CA GLY A 148 6.52 8.26 -3.61
C GLY A 148 5.93 8.35 -2.20
N SER A 149 6.64 8.99 -1.28
CA SER A 149 6.15 9.21 0.09
C SER A 149 4.91 10.10 0.14
N LEU A 150 4.86 11.18 -0.65
CA LEU A 150 3.68 12.03 -0.73
C LEU A 150 2.48 11.29 -1.32
N VAL A 151 2.68 10.40 -2.30
CA VAL A 151 1.61 9.54 -2.84
C VAL A 151 1.08 8.58 -1.77
N MET A 152 1.95 8.00 -0.93
CA MET A 152 1.49 7.16 0.19
C MET A 152 0.64 7.93 1.20
N VAL A 153 1.06 9.14 1.61
CA VAL A 153 0.28 9.97 2.54
C VAL A 153 -1.01 10.48 1.91
N ALA A 154 -0.99 10.82 0.62
CA ALA A 154 -2.19 11.22 -0.11
C ALA A 154 -3.20 10.08 -0.22
N TYR A 155 -2.72 8.84 -0.40
CA TYR A 155 -3.57 7.65 -0.33
C TYR A 155 -4.17 7.48 1.07
N ASP A 156 -3.34 7.60 2.10
CA ASP A 156 -3.76 7.47 3.50
C ASP A 156 -4.90 8.45 3.84
N LEU A 157 -4.73 9.73 3.51
CA LEU A 157 -5.77 10.78 3.65
C LEU A 157 -7.14 10.40 3.05
N ILE A 158 -7.14 9.69 1.91
CA ILE A 158 -8.37 9.26 1.24
C ILE A 158 -8.96 8.04 1.96
N VAL A 159 -8.12 7.06 2.31
CA VAL A 159 -8.59 5.81 2.91
C VAL A 159 -9.14 6.02 4.32
N GLU A 160 -8.56 6.95 5.08
CA GLU A 160 -9.06 7.32 6.41
C GLU A 160 -10.54 7.70 6.42
N GLN A 161 -11.06 8.29 5.34
CA GLN A 161 -12.48 8.70 5.23
C GLN A 161 -13.46 7.53 5.03
N VAL A 162 -12.93 6.37 4.64
CA VAL A 162 -13.70 5.15 4.34
C VAL A 162 -13.38 3.99 5.27
N ALA A 163 -12.22 3.99 5.94
CA ALA A 163 -11.76 2.91 6.80
C ALA A 163 -12.76 2.53 7.90
N PRO A 164 -13.37 3.47 8.66
CA PRO A 164 -14.36 3.12 9.67
C PRO A 164 -15.64 2.50 9.06
N LYS A 165 -16.06 2.97 7.87
CA LYS A 165 -17.28 2.49 7.18
C LYS A 165 -17.12 1.07 6.62
N LEU A 166 -15.88 0.66 6.41
CA LEU A 166 -15.50 -0.64 5.87
C LEU A 166 -14.99 -1.62 6.94
N ASP A 167 -15.07 -1.25 8.22
CA ASP A 167 -14.57 -2.06 9.34
C ASP A 167 -13.06 -2.40 9.19
N LEU A 168 -12.28 -1.45 8.68
CA LEU A 168 -10.84 -1.61 8.52
C LEU A 168 -10.10 -1.16 9.78
N TRP A 169 -10.23 0.12 10.14
CA TRP A 169 -9.77 0.69 11.40
C TRP A 169 -10.56 1.97 11.71
N ALA A 170 -10.53 2.39 12.98
CA ALA A 170 -11.13 3.63 13.42
C ALA A 170 -10.27 4.28 14.51
N PHE A 171 -10.07 5.59 14.39
CA PHE A 171 -9.45 6.40 15.44
C PHE A 171 -10.46 6.69 16.55
N GLU A 172 -10.00 6.78 17.80
CA GLU A 172 -10.85 7.16 18.94
C GLU A 172 -11.28 8.63 18.86
N ALA A 173 -10.42 9.49 18.30
CA ALA A 173 -10.73 10.89 18.07
C ALA A 173 -11.65 11.07 16.86
N GLU A 174 -12.52 12.09 16.88
CA GLU A 174 -13.40 12.42 15.75
C GLU A 174 -12.63 12.75 14.46
N ALA A 175 -11.44 13.32 14.61
CA ALA A 175 -10.54 13.65 13.51
C ALA A 175 -9.25 12.84 13.63
N VAL A 176 -8.76 12.36 12.48
CA VAL A 176 -7.48 11.64 12.41
C VAL A 176 -6.35 12.58 12.85
N PRO A 177 -5.53 12.19 13.84
CA PRO A 177 -4.43 13.02 14.32
C PRO A 177 -3.42 13.35 13.22
N LEU A 178 -2.91 14.59 13.22
CA LEU A 178 -1.85 14.98 12.27
C LEU A 178 -0.58 14.11 12.41
N GLN A 179 -0.33 13.57 13.59
CA GLN A 179 0.80 12.68 13.84
C GLN A 179 0.72 11.40 12.99
N ASN A 180 -0.47 10.90 12.65
CA ASN A 180 -0.64 9.76 11.75
C ASN A 180 0.04 10.03 10.40
N TYR A 181 -0.33 11.14 9.77
CA TYR A 181 0.21 11.51 8.46
C TYR A 181 1.71 11.80 8.50
N LEU A 182 2.21 12.36 9.61
CA LEU A 182 3.64 12.56 9.81
C LEU A 182 4.39 11.22 9.97
N ALA A 183 3.85 10.28 10.74
CA ALA A 183 4.43 8.95 10.92
C ALA A 183 4.45 8.18 9.60
N TRP A 184 3.33 8.19 8.85
CA TRP A 184 3.25 7.63 7.51
C TRP A 184 4.28 8.25 6.57
N PHE A 185 4.44 9.58 6.60
CA PHE A 185 5.43 10.26 5.76
C PHE A 185 6.86 9.83 6.10
N VAL A 186 7.23 9.78 7.39
CA VAL A 186 8.57 9.37 7.85
C VAL A 186 8.88 7.93 7.45
N LEU A 187 7.95 7.00 7.71
CA LEU A 187 8.09 5.59 7.33
C LEU A 187 8.17 5.43 5.81
N ALA A 188 7.33 6.15 5.06
CA ALA A 188 7.37 6.11 3.61
C ALA A 188 8.70 6.64 3.05
N VAL A 189 9.25 7.73 3.60
CA VAL A 189 10.58 8.23 3.19
C VAL A 189 11.67 7.20 3.47
N LEU A 190 11.65 6.57 4.66
CA LEU A 190 12.59 5.52 5.01
C LEU A 190 12.53 4.35 4.01
N PHE A 191 11.34 3.80 3.78
CA PHE A 191 11.17 2.65 2.90
C PHE A 191 11.48 2.97 1.44
N HIS A 192 11.07 4.14 0.94
CA HIS A 192 11.43 4.57 -0.41
C HIS A 192 12.93 4.80 -0.58
N THR A 193 13.60 5.30 0.46
CA THR A 193 15.06 5.43 0.44
C THR A 193 15.71 4.05 0.31
N LEU A 194 15.31 3.11 1.17
CA LEU A 194 15.80 1.73 1.13
C LEU A 194 15.48 1.03 -0.20
N PHE A 195 14.31 1.31 -0.80
CA PHE A 195 13.90 0.75 -2.10
C PHE A 195 14.81 1.18 -3.26
N ARG A 196 15.41 2.38 -3.16
CA ARG A 196 16.24 2.97 -4.21
C ARG A 196 17.74 2.69 -4.05
N LEU A 197 18.16 2.16 -2.90
CA LEU A 197 19.55 1.76 -2.63
C LEU A 197 19.88 0.42 -3.30
#